data_AF-A0A2W6WIG4-F1
#
_entry.id   AF-A0A2W6WIG4-F1
#
_cell.length_a   1.000
_cell.length_b   1.000
_cell.length_c   1.000
_cell.angle_alpha   90.00
_cell.angle_beta   90.00
_cell.angle_gamma   90.00
#
_symmetry.space_group_name_H-M   'P 1'
#
loop_
_entity.id
_entity.type
_entity.pdbx_description
1 polymer ?
#
loop_
_entity_poly.entity_id
_entity_poly.type
_entity_poly.pdbx_seq_one_letter_code
_entity_poly.pdbx_strand_id
1 'polypeptide(L)'
;MTVGFQNSASPIAPLQRNAMQLMMAGQIRPAIQAFRDLIAARPAPMADDWYNLAYLLRCDRQFEAALKHYDQALALGIPQPEDVYLNQAAILSEHLHRQDAAVDALASALKCNSHFVPAWFNLATIHEDRGQAQEARAAYRHILDLYPDNGRAHARMTAIDLYHDQAVDALNRLTHVMGQSGLHAEDRAELHFASGLALDAAQKFDEAFVHFQQGNQLARQLIDPALAYDRAAMDRMVDGLIAHVPEQSGARQMEDSEERSAPIFICGLFRSGSTLAERLIGRHSRVTAGGEHESIPAIAAGLPSPATLSSSQIVQLRNQYRSEIDAAFPDASRITDKRPDNFLHIGLIKQLFPDAKIIHTRRNLLDNILSIYFLYFADGISYGFDLDDIVHYVRCYDRLMQHWRLLYGEDIIDLDYDALVQDPEMVMRAVLSALDLPWEEDCARTSNDNAAVKTASSWHVRKPLNDRSSGRWRNYARQMDDVRRALGDAIEA
;
A
#
# COMPACT_ATOMS: atom_id res chain seq x y z
N MET A 1 -17.31 63.64 26.04
CA MET A 1 -16.85 62.24 26.12
C MET A 1 -17.34 61.53 24.87
N THR A 2 -16.49 61.45 23.86
CA THR A 2 -16.75 60.75 22.60
C THR A 2 -16.26 59.32 22.77
N VAL A 3 -17.19 58.37 22.90
CA VAL A 3 -16.87 56.93 22.89
C VAL A 3 -16.55 56.55 21.44
N GLY A 4 -15.26 56.41 21.14
CA GLY A 4 -14.80 55.94 19.85
C GLY A 4 -15.11 54.45 19.70
N PHE A 5 -16.02 54.11 18.81
CA PHE A 5 -16.13 52.76 18.27
C PHE A 5 -14.88 52.49 17.41
N GLN A 6 -13.88 51.82 18.01
CA GLN A 6 -12.85 51.16 17.23
C GLN A 6 -13.51 50.00 16.47
N ASN A 7 -13.75 50.22 15.19
CA ASN A 7 -14.14 49.18 14.26
C ASN A 7 -12.90 48.33 13.96
N SER A 8 -12.56 47.39 14.85
CA SER A 8 -11.54 46.39 14.57
C SER A 8 -12.11 45.43 13.54
N ALA A 9 -11.53 45.43 12.33
CA ALA A 9 -11.87 44.45 11.31
C ALA A 9 -11.71 43.04 11.90
N SER A 10 -12.77 42.22 11.81
CA SER A 10 -12.76 40.86 12.37
C SER A 10 -11.54 40.08 11.86
N PRO A 11 -10.71 39.48 12.74
CA PRO A 11 -9.48 38.80 12.35
C PRO A 11 -9.74 37.50 11.56
N ILE A 12 -11.00 37.09 11.41
CA ILE A 12 -11.40 35.83 10.78
C ILE A 12 -11.06 35.78 9.29
N ALA A 13 -11.39 36.81 8.51
CA ALA A 13 -11.18 36.77 7.06
C ALA A 13 -9.69 36.69 6.65
N PRO A 14 -8.75 37.39 7.33
CA PRO A 14 -7.32 37.15 7.16
C PRO A 14 -6.88 35.73 7.56
N LEU A 15 -7.31 35.23 8.73
CA LEU A 15 -6.96 33.89 9.21
C LEU A 15 -7.45 32.79 8.27
N GLN A 16 -8.68 32.90 7.78
CA GLN A 16 -9.28 31.95 6.85
C GLN A 16 -8.54 31.92 5.51
N ARG A 17 -8.18 33.09 4.96
CA ARG A 17 -7.38 33.16 3.73
C ARG A 17 -6.00 32.52 3.92
N ASN A 18 -5.33 32.80 5.03
CA ASN A 18 -4.03 32.21 5.33
C ASN A 18 -4.12 30.68 5.46
N ALA A 19 -5.07 30.16 6.24
CA ALA A 19 -5.28 28.73 6.43
C ALA A 19 -5.54 28.01 5.08
N MET A 20 -6.41 28.59 4.25
CA MET A 20 -6.72 28.03 2.93
C MET A 20 -5.52 28.08 1.98
N GLN A 21 -4.75 29.18 1.97
CA GLN A 21 -3.55 29.30 1.14
C GLN A 21 -2.49 28.25 1.52
N LEU A 22 -2.25 28.04 2.81
CA LEU A 22 -1.31 27.03 3.29
C LEU A 22 -1.77 25.61 2.91
N MET A 23 -3.07 25.33 3.03
CA MET A 23 -3.65 24.06 2.62
C MET A 23 -3.52 23.83 1.11
N MET A 24 -3.88 24.81 0.28
CA MET A 24 -3.74 24.71 -1.19
C MET A 24 -2.27 24.60 -1.64
N ALA A 25 -1.34 25.18 -0.88
CA ALA A 25 0.09 25.06 -1.11
C ALA A 25 0.69 23.74 -0.59
N GLY A 26 -0.11 22.85 -0.01
CA GLY A 26 0.35 21.58 0.56
C GLY A 26 1.22 21.74 1.81
N GLN A 27 1.24 22.92 2.44
CA GLN A 27 2.00 23.17 3.67
C GLN A 27 1.23 22.64 4.89
N ILE A 28 1.20 21.31 5.05
CA ILE A 28 0.30 20.60 5.97
C ILE A 28 0.41 21.11 7.42
N ARG A 29 1.60 21.07 8.03
CA ARG A 29 1.78 21.47 9.44
C ARG A 29 1.48 22.95 9.71
N PRO A 30 1.98 23.90 8.89
CA PRO A 30 1.54 25.30 8.98
C PRO A 30 0.03 25.48 8.82
N ALA A 31 -0.60 24.75 7.88
CA ALA A 31 -2.04 24.81 7.68
C ALA A 31 -2.82 24.30 8.90
N ILE A 32 -2.39 23.21 9.54
CA ILE A 32 -2.97 22.70 10.79
C ILE A 32 -2.98 23.80 11.86
N GLN A 33 -1.86 24.48 12.06
CA GLN A 33 -1.80 25.56 13.05
C GLN A 33 -2.71 26.72 12.67
N ALA A 34 -2.72 27.12 11.40
CA ALA A 34 -3.58 28.21 10.92
C ALA A 34 -5.07 27.90 11.08
N PHE A 35 -5.50 26.65 10.86
CA PHE A 35 -6.89 26.23 11.11
C PHE A 35 -7.22 26.18 12.61
N ARG A 36 -6.29 25.75 13.48
CA ARG A 36 -6.48 25.82 14.93
C ARG A 36 -6.66 27.27 15.40
N ASP A 37 -5.85 28.18 14.91
CA ASP A 37 -5.94 29.61 15.22
C ASP A 37 -7.26 30.22 14.70
N LEU A 38 -7.68 29.84 13.48
CA LEU A 38 -8.95 30.24 12.90
C LEU A 38 -10.14 29.78 13.75
N ILE A 39 -10.17 28.51 14.13
CA ILE A 39 -11.22 27.93 14.96
C ILE A 39 -11.27 28.62 16.33
N ALA A 40 -10.12 28.87 16.95
CA ALA A 40 -10.04 29.55 18.25
C ALA A 40 -10.50 31.02 18.19
N ALA A 41 -10.29 31.70 17.06
CA ALA A 41 -10.71 33.08 16.88
C ALA A 41 -12.20 33.23 16.56
N ARG A 42 -12.86 32.19 16.02
CA ARG A 42 -14.24 32.29 15.55
C ARG A 42 -15.26 32.40 16.70
N PRO A 43 -16.19 33.38 16.65
CA PRO A 43 -17.28 33.48 17.63
C PRO A 43 -18.29 32.34 17.53
N ALA A 44 -18.45 31.74 16.34
CA ALA A 44 -19.33 30.61 16.08
C ALA A 44 -18.57 29.54 15.27
N PRO A 45 -18.58 28.27 15.72
CA PRO A 45 -17.87 27.20 15.03
C PRO A 45 -18.51 26.90 13.67
N MET A 46 -17.68 26.61 12.66
CA MET A 46 -18.13 26.25 11.31
C MET A 46 -17.69 24.83 10.99
N ALA A 47 -18.59 24.04 10.42
CA ALA A 47 -18.33 22.63 10.12
C ALA A 47 -17.14 22.43 9.17
N ASP A 48 -17.02 23.29 8.14
CA ASP A 48 -15.95 23.22 7.14
C ASP A 48 -14.55 23.41 7.73
N ASP A 49 -14.40 24.26 8.76
CA ASP A 49 -13.08 24.46 9.39
C ASP A 49 -12.63 23.20 10.14
N TRP A 50 -13.56 22.52 10.82
CA TRP A 50 -13.28 21.25 11.50
C TRP A 50 -13.00 20.13 10.51
N TYR A 51 -13.73 20.08 9.40
CA TYR A 51 -13.46 19.13 8.32
C TYR A 51 -12.08 19.33 7.70
N ASN A 52 -11.72 20.58 7.36
CA ASN A 52 -10.41 20.88 6.78
C ASN A 52 -9.27 20.59 7.77
N LEU A 53 -9.46 20.91 9.05
CA LEU A 53 -8.50 20.54 10.09
C LEU A 53 -8.37 19.01 10.22
N ALA A 54 -9.47 18.27 10.22
CA ALA A 54 -9.47 16.81 10.26
C ALA A 54 -8.76 16.20 9.05
N TYR A 55 -9.01 16.72 7.85
CA TYR A 55 -8.32 16.33 6.63
C TYR A 55 -6.82 16.56 6.73
N LEU A 56 -6.39 17.74 7.18
CA LEU A 56 -4.97 18.05 7.34
C LEU A 56 -4.30 17.18 8.41
N LEU A 57 -4.98 16.89 9.52
CA LEU A 57 -4.49 15.99 10.54
C LEU A 57 -4.37 14.55 10.03
N ARG A 58 -5.28 14.11 9.15
CA ARG A 58 -5.12 12.84 8.43
C ARG A 58 -3.86 12.85 7.57
N CYS A 59 -3.63 13.93 6.81
CA CYS A 59 -2.41 14.08 5.99
C CYS A 59 -1.12 14.09 6.84
N ASP A 60 -1.16 14.68 8.04
CA ASP A 60 -0.06 14.65 9.01
C ASP A 60 -0.05 13.39 9.89
N ARG A 61 -0.88 12.38 9.55
CA ARG A 61 -0.94 11.05 10.19
C ARG A 61 -1.39 11.06 11.67
N GLN A 62 -2.03 12.15 12.11
CA GLN A 62 -2.66 12.28 13.43
C GLN A 62 -4.08 11.71 13.41
N PHE A 63 -4.21 10.40 13.17
CA PHE A 63 -5.47 9.72 12.84
C PHE A 63 -6.57 9.86 13.89
N GLU A 64 -6.26 9.64 15.17
CA GLU A 64 -7.24 9.78 16.26
C GLU A 64 -7.75 11.22 16.42
N ALA A 65 -6.87 12.20 16.23
CA ALA A 65 -7.26 13.61 16.27
C ALA A 65 -8.15 13.96 15.06
N ALA A 66 -7.82 13.44 13.88
CA ALA A 66 -8.64 13.61 12.68
C ALA A 66 -10.06 13.05 12.88
N LEU A 67 -10.21 11.84 13.42
CA LEU A 67 -11.53 11.24 13.70
C LEU A 67 -12.38 12.14 14.61
N LYS A 68 -11.80 12.64 15.72
CA LYS A 68 -12.50 13.53 16.65
C LYS A 68 -12.98 14.83 15.99
N HIS A 69 -12.20 15.38 15.06
CA HIS A 69 -12.56 16.62 14.38
C HIS A 69 -13.56 16.40 13.24
N TYR A 70 -13.54 15.23 12.59
CA TYR A 70 -14.62 14.81 11.70
C TYR A 70 -15.96 14.68 12.47
N ASP A 71 -15.95 14.13 13.69
CA ASP A 71 -17.15 14.07 14.53
C ASP A 71 -17.69 15.47 14.87
N GLN A 72 -16.80 16.46 15.08
CA GLN A 72 -17.22 17.86 15.28
C GLN A 72 -17.86 18.45 14.02
N ALA A 73 -17.30 18.18 12.84
CA ALA A 73 -17.88 18.64 11.57
C ALA A 73 -19.29 18.07 11.36
N LEU A 74 -19.48 16.78 11.63
CA LEU A 74 -20.79 16.12 11.58
C LEU A 74 -21.78 16.72 12.59
N ALA A 75 -21.36 16.95 13.84
CA ALA A 75 -22.20 17.55 14.88
C ALA A 75 -22.67 18.97 14.54
N LEU A 76 -21.90 19.70 13.73
CA LEU A 76 -22.23 21.05 13.25
C LEU A 76 -23.04 21.05 11.95
N GLY A 77 -23.40 19.89 11.40
CA GLY A 77 -24.24 19.76 10.21
C GLY A 77 -23.52 20.11 8.91
N ILE A 78 -22.32 19.58 8.70
CA ILE A 78 -21.59 19.74 7.44
C ILE A 78 -22.42 19.32 6.22
N PRO A 79 -22.35 20.05 5.09
CA PRO A 79 -22.86 19.56 3.82
C PRO A 79 -22.14 18.27 3.40
N GLN A 80 -22.83 17.37 2.69
CA GLN A 80 -22.25 16.11 2.20
C GLN A 80 -21.58 15.26 3.31
N PRO A 81 -22.31 14.93 4.40
CA PRO A 81 -21.76 14.14 5.50
C PRO A 81 -21.22 12.76 5.08
N GLU A 82 -21.66 12.22 3.93
CA GLU A 82 -21.13 10.99 3.35
C GLU A 82 -19.61 11.03 3.09
N ASP A 83 -19.06 12.19 2.71
CA ASP A 83 -17.62 12.36 2.48
C ASP A 83 -16.84 12.29 3.79
N VAL A 84 -17.43 12.80 4.88
CA VAL A 84 -16.84 12.71 6.22
C VAL A 84 -16.77 11.26 6.68
N TYR A 85 -17.89 10.54 6.56
CA TYR A 85 -17.94 9.13 6.92
C TYR A 85 -17.00 8.27 6.06
N LEU A 86 -16.84 8.57 4.77
CA LEU A 86 -15.86 7.91 3.91
C LEU A 86 -14.43 8.12 4.40
N ASN A 87 -14.07 9.36 4.76
CA ASN A 87 -12.74 9.68 5.29
C ASN A 87 -12.49 9.03 6.65
N GLN A 88 -13.50 8.98 7.53
CA GLN A 88 -13.41 8.22 8.79
C GLN A 88 -13.21 6.74 8.53
N ALA A 89 -13.97 6.14 7.61
CA ALA A 89 -13.83 4.74 7.23
C ALA A 89 -12.45 4.40 6.67
N ALA A 90 -11.87 5.28 5.85
CA ALA A 90 -10.51 5.12 5.34
C ALA A 90 -9.49 5.10 6.50
N ILE A 91 -9.57 6.06 7.44
CA ILE A 91 -8.69 6.07 8.62
C ILE A 91 -8.84 4.80 9.46
N LEU A 92 -10.08 4.44 9.78
CA LEU A 92 -10.40 3.29 10.63
C LEU A 92 -9.94 1.99 10.00
N SER A 93 -10.18 1.81 8.70
CA SER A 93 -9.77 0.61 7.97
C SER A 93 -8.26 0.59 7.79
N GLU A 94 -7.69 1.60 7.12
CA GLU A 94 -6.33 1.54 6.56
C GLU A 94 -5.22 1.83 7.58
N HIS A 95 -5.49 2.62 8.61
CA HIS A 95 -4.44 3.09 9.53
C HIS A 95 -4.61 2.62 10.97
N LEU A 96 -5.85 2.44 11.43
CA LEU A 96 -6.13 2.01 12.81
C LEU A 96 -6.56 0.53 12.90
N HIS A 97 -6.72 -0.15 11.77
CA HIS A 97 -7.12 -1.56 11.69
C HIS A 97 -8.45 -1.90 12.41
N ARG A 98 -9.35 -0.92 12.56
CA ARG A 98 -10.69 -1.02 13.18
C ARG A 98 -11.76 -1.27 12.12
N GLN A 99 -11.73 -2.44 11.49
CA GLN A 99 -12.58 -2.71 10.32
C GLN A 99 -14.09 -2.65 10.61
N ASP A 100 -14.56 -3.10 11.77
CA ASP A 100 -16.00 -3.03 12.09
C ASP A 100 -16.50 -1.58 12.19
N ALA A 101 -15.74 -0.72 12.86
CA ALA A 101 -16.02 0.71 12.91
C ALA A 101 -15.97 1.36 11.50
N ALA A 102 -15.08 0.89 10.62
CA ALA A 102 -15.04 1.34 9.24
C ALA A 102 -16.31 0.94 8.46
N VAL A 103 -16.83 -0.28 8.67
CA VAL A 103 -18.10 -0.73 8.09
C VAL A 103 -19.27 0.12 8.60
N ASP A 104 -19.31 0.43 9.90
CA ASP A 104 -20.36 1.29 10.48
C ASP A 104 -20.33 2.71 9.91
N ALA A 105 -19.13 3.26 9.70
CA ALA A 105 -18.95 4.55 9.04
C ALA A 105 -19.45 4.52 7.58
N LEU A 106 -19.08 3.50 6.80
CA LEU A 106 -19.56 3.34 5.42
C LEU A 106 -21.08 3.14 5.35
N ALA A 107 -21.66 2.38 6.27
CA ALA A 107 -23.10 2.23 6.38
C ALA A 107 -23.78 3.58 6.69
N SER A 108 -23.14 4.44 7.48
CA SER A 108 -23.63 5.80 7.75
C SER A 108 -23.54 6.70 6.51
N ALA A 109 -22.43 6.62 5.75
CA ALA A 109 -22.31 7.30 4.46
C ALA A 109 -23.44 6.91 3.50
N LEU A 110 -23.74 5.60 3.39
CA LEU A 110 -24.79 5.08 2.51
C LEU A 110 -26.21 5.38 2.99
N LYS A 111 -26.43 5.62 4.29
CA LYS A 111 -27.70 6.15 4.81
C LYS A 111 -27.91 7.61 4.41
N CYS A 112 -26.84 8.40 4.39
CA CYS A 112 -26.89 9.79 3.91
C CYS A 112 -27.10 9.86 2.40
N ASN A 113 -26.40 9.00 1.65
CA ASN A 113 -26.47 8.94 0.20
C ASN A 113 -26.32 7.49 -0.30
N SER A 114 -27.44 6.85 -0.64
CA SER A 114 -27.47 5.44 -1.06
C SER A 114 -26.78 5.17 -2.39
N HIS A 115 -26.52 6.20 -3.20
CA HIS A 115 -25.85 6.09 -4.50
C HIS A 115 -24.38 6.49 -4.44
N PHE A 116 -23.81 6.63 -3.24
CA PHE A 116 -22.43 7.06 -3.07
C PHE A 116 -21.43 5.94 -3.37
N VAL A 117 -21.03 5.86 -4.64
CA VAL A 117 -20.15 4.81 -5.19
C VAL A 117 -18.83 4.63 -4.43
N PRO A 118 -18.11 5.69 -3.97
CA PRO A 118 -16.90 5.52 -3.18
C PRO A 118 -17.11 4.67 -1.92
N ALA A 119 -18.24 4.84 -1.23
CA ALA A 119 -18.55 4.04 -0.04
C ALA A 119 -18.83 2.57 -0.39
N TRP A 120 -19.52 2.31 -1.52
CA TRP A 120 -19.71 0.94 -2.02
C TRP A 120 -18.39 0.25 -2.38
N PHE A 121 -17.44 0.95 -3.00
CA PHE A 121 -16.12 0.38 -3.30
C PHE A 121 -15.33 0.04 -2.04
N ASN A 122 -15.33 0.93 -1.05
CA ASN A 122 -14.63 0.69 0.21
C ASN A 122 -15.27 -0.45 0.99
N LEU A 123 -16.60 -0.54 1.01
CA LEU A 123 -17.33 -1.64 1.65
C LEU A 123 -17.03 -2.98 0.96
N ALA A 124 -17.08 -3.01 -0.37
CA ALA A 124 -16.73 -4.19 -1.15
C ALA A 124 -15.28 -4.63 -0.85
N THR A 125 -14.34 -3.70 -0.78
CA THR A 125 -12.93 -3.98 -0.47
C THR A 125 -12.78 -4.58 0.93
N ILE A 126 -13.46 -4.05 1.96
CA ILE A 126 -13.44 -4.66 3.29
C ILE A 126 -14.02 -6.08 3.28
N HIS A 127 -15.09 -6.32 2.52
CA HIS A 127 -15.63 -7.68 2.36
C HIS A 127 -14.65 -8.63 1.66
N GLU A 128 -13.94 -8.17 0.62
CA GLU A 128 -12.87 -8.96 0.00
C GLU A 128 -11.73 -9.26 0.97
N ASP A 129 -11.30 -8.24 1.73
CA ASP A 129 -10.28 -8.37 2.76
C ASP A 129 -10.70 -9.43 3.79
N ARG A 130 -11.99 -9.55 4.12
CA ARG A 130 -12.56 -10.57 5.04
C ARG A 130 -12.87 -11.92 4.37
N GLY A 131 -12.71 -12.05 3.06
CA GLY A 131 -13.07 -13.26 2.31
C GLY A 131 -14.59 -13.45 2.12
N GLN A 132 -15.39 -12.40 2.31
CA GLN A 132 -16.84 -12.38 2.19
C GLN A 132 -17.26 -12.14 0.73
N ALA A 133 -17.12 -13.18 -0.10
CA ALA A 133 -17.26 -13.07 -1.56
C ALA A 133 -18.66 -12.66 -2.03
N GLN A 134 -19.71 -13.10 -1.32
CA GLN A 134 -21.09 -12.79 -1.72
C GLN A 134 -21.45 -11.35 -1.42
N GLU A 135 -21.01 -10.84 -0.27
CA GLU A 135 -21.19 -9.46 0.17
C GLU A 135 -20.40 -8.50 -0.73
N ALA A 136 -19.15 -8.84 -1.07
CA ALA A 136 -18.36 -8.08 -2.05
C ALA A 136 -19.05 -8.04 -3.43
N ARG A 137 -19.53 -9.19 -3.93
CA ARG A 137 -20.29 -9.25 -5.20
C ARG A 137 -21.58 -8.41 -5.15
N ALA A 138 -22.30 -8.40 -4.03
CA ALA A 138 -23.51 -7.60 -3.89
C ALA A 138 -23.19 -6.10 -3.97
N ALA A 139 -22.14 -5.64 -3.30
CA ALA A 139 -21.67 -4.26 -3.38
C ALA A 139 -21.23 -3.86 -4.79
N TYR A 140 -20.45 -4.70 -5.50
CA TYR A 140 -20.09 -4.45 -6.90
C TYR A 140 -21.29 -4.44 -7.84
N ARG A 141 -22.28 -5.32 -7.61
CA ARG A 141 -23.52 -5.32 -8.39
C ARG A 141 -24.28 -4.01 -8.24
N HIS A 142 -24.38 -3.47 -7.02
CA HIS A 142 -24.98 -2.14 -6.81
C HIS A 142 -24.27 -1.03 -7.58
N ILE A 143 -22.93 -1.07 -7.65
CA ILE A 143 -22.17 -0.11 -8.47
C ILE A 143 -22.52 -0.27 -9.96
N LEU A 144 -22.60 -1.51 -10.44
CA LEU A 144 -22.94 -1.80 -11.85
C LEU A 144 -24.40 -1.51 -12.20
N ASP A 145 -25.32 -1.54 -11.24
CA ASP A 145 -26.70 -1.09 -11.45
C ASP A 145 -26.78 0.42 -11.72
N LEU A 146 -25.84 1.20 -11.16
CA LEU A 146 -25.74 2.65 -11.35
C LEU A 146 -24.87 3.03 -12.56
N TYR A 147 -23.76 2.31 -12.74
CA TYR A 147 -22.74 2.53 -13.76
C TYR A 147 -22.39 1.20 -14.44
N PRO A 148 -23.20 0.74 -15.41
CA PRO A 148 -23.06 -0.59 -16.02
C PRO A 148 -21.71 -0.86 -16.71
N ASP A 149 -21.02 0.20 -17.10
CA ASP A 149 -19.73 0.21 -17.79
C ASP A 149 -18.52 0.34 -16.86
N ASN A 150 -18.73 0.44 -15.54
CA ASN A 150 -17.63 0.62 -14.59
C ASN A 150 -16.63 -0.55 -14.63
N GLY A 151 -15.45 -0.30 -15.20
CA GLY A 151 -14.41 -1.28 -15.44
C GLY A 151 -13.89 -1.88 -14.14
N ARG A 152 -13.75 -1.06 -13.10
CA ARG A 152 -13.21 -1.46 -11.80
C ARG A 152 -14.10 -2.51 -11.14
N ALA A 153 -15.40 -2.27 -11.12
CA ALA A 153 -16.37 -3.21 -10.57
C ALA A 153 -16.38 -4.53 -11.37
N HIS A 154 -16.32 -4.48 -12.70
CA HIS A 154 -16.19 -5.69 -13.54
C HIS A 154 -14.90 -6.46 -13.29
N ALA A 155 -13.77 -5.75 -13.14
CA ALA A 155 -12.48 -6.36 -12.86
C ALA A 155 -12.45 -7.03 -11.48
N ARG A 156 -13.01 -6.38 -10.46
CA ARG A 156 -13.12 -6.96 -9.11
C ARG A 156 -14.07 -8.15 -9.06
N MET A 157 -15.23 -8.08 -9.73
CA MET A 157 -16.10 -9.25 -9.88
C MET A 157 -15.40 -10.41 -10.59
N THR A 158 -14.58 -10.12 -11.62
CA THR A 158 -13.79 -11.12 -12.33
C THR A 158 -12.81 -11.82 -11.40
N ALA A 159 -12.10 -11.09 -10.53
CA ALA A 159 -11.22 -11.70 -9.53
C ALA A 159 -11.96 -12.70 -8.62
N ILE A 160 -13.19 -12.37 -8.21
CA ILE A 160 -14.05 -13.27 -7.42
C ILE A 160 -14.50 -14.49 -8.25
N ASP A 161 -14.88 -14.28 -9.52
CA ASP A 161 -15.29 -15.36 -10.42
C ASP A 161 -14.14 -16.35 -10.66
N LEU A 162 -12.92 -15.86 -10.86
CA LEU A 162 -11.72 -16.70 -11.00
C LEU A 162 -11.39 -17.46 -9.72
N TYR A 163 -11.69 -16.88 -8.55
CA TYR A 163 -11.57 -17.61 -7.28
C TYR A 163 -12.49 -18.84 -7.24
N HIS A 164 -13.70 -18.72 -7.79
CA HIS A 164 -14.68 -19.80 -7.89
C HIS A 164 -14.61 -20.61 -9.21
N ASP A 165 -13.52 -20.50 -9.95
CA ASP A 165 -13.27 -21.21 -11.22
C ASP A 165 -14.33 -20.93 -12.32
N GLN A 166 -14.91 -19.73 -12.32
CA GLN A 166 -15.94 -19.26 -13.27
C GLN A 166 -15.36 -18.38 -14.39
N ALA A 167 -14.21 -18.75 -14.95
CA ALA A 167 -13.50 -17.94 -15.95
C ALA A 167 -14.31 -17.68 -17.23
N VAL A 168 -15.09 -18.66 -17.68
CA VAL A 168 -15.92 -18.54 -18.90
C VAL A 168 -17.04 -17.52 -18.73
N ASP A 169 -17.71 -17.52 -17.58
CA ASP A 169 -18.78 -16.57 -17.27
C ASP A 169 -18.24 -15.14 -17.21
N ALA A 170 -17.06 -14.97 -16.59
CA ALA A 170 -16.36 -13.69 -16.57
C ALA A 170 -16.02 -13.20 -17.98
N LEU A 171 -15.48 -14.06 -18.85
CA LEU A 171 -15.15 -13.71 -20.24
C LEU A 171 -16.38 -13.27 -21.04
N ASN A 172 -17.51 -13.97 -20.88
CA ASN A 172 -18.76 -13.62 -21.56
C ASN A 172 -19.23 -12.21 -21.15
N ARG A 173 -19.19 -11.91 -19.84
CA ARG A 173 -19.55 -10.59 -19.31
C ARG A 173 -18.60 -9.50 -19.82
N LEU A 174 -17.29 -9.72 -19.74
CA LEU A 174 -16.28 -8.76 -20.16
C LEU A 174 -16.36 -8.46 -21.66
N THR A 175 -16.54 -9.49 -22.50
CA THR A 175 -16.73 -9.34 -23.95
C THR A 175 -17.96 -8.48 -24.26
N HIS A 176 -19.06 -8.71 -23.55
CA HIS A 176 -20.30 -7.93 -23.73
C HIS A 176 -20.09 -6.44 -23.42
N VAL A 177 -19.49 -6.13 -22.27
CA VAL A 177 -19.24 -4.73 -21.87
C VAL A 177 -18.22 -4.06 -22.77
N MET A 178 -17.13 -4.74 -23.15
CA MET A 178 -16.12 -4.18 -24.07
C MET A 178 -16.69 -3.86 -25.46
N GLY A 179 -17.77 -4.54 -25.87
CA GLY A 179 -18.47 -4.27 -27.12
C GLY A 179 -19.35 -3.03 -27.10
N GLN A 180 -19.55 -2.40 -25.94
CA GLN A 180 -20.35 -1.17 -25.81
C GLN A 180 -19.55 0.05 -26.31
N SER A 181 -20.26 1.00 -26.93
CA SER A 181 -19.67 2.27 -27.36
C SER A 181 -19.58 3.25 -26.20
N GLY A 182 -18.53 4.06 -26.15
CA GLY A 182 -18.42 5.16 -25.18
C GLY A 182 -17.66 4.85 -23.89
N LEU A 183 -17.09 3.65 -23.71
CA LEU A 183 -16.27 3.34 -22.53
C LEU A 183 -15.12 4.33 -22.38
N HIS A 184 -14.97 4.86 -21.17
CA HIS A 184 -13.81 5.64 -20.77
C HIS A 184 -12.52 4.81 -20.89
N ALA A 185 -11.41 5.50 -21.11
CA ALA A 185 -10.12 4.84 -21.32
C ALA A 185 -9.65 4.08 -20.06
N GLU A 186 -9.92 4.61 -18.87
CA GLU A 186 -9.64 3.95 -17.58
C GLU A 186 -10.41 2.64 -17.44
N ASP A 187 -11.74 2.66 -17.62
CA ASP A 187 -12.57 1.46 -17.57
C ASP A 187 -12.11 0.42 -18.60
N ARG A 188 -11.76 0.88 -19.81
CA ARG A 188 -11.23 0.02 -20.87
C ARG A 188 -9.92 -0.65 -20.46
N ALA A 189 -9.00 0.08 -19.83
CA ALA A 189 -7.74 -0.49 -19.35
C ALA A 189 -8.00 -1.61 -18.34
N GLU A 190 -8.83 -1.37 -17.32
CA GLU A 190 -9.17 -2.37 -16.31
C GLU A 190 -9.88 -3.61 -16.89
N LEU A 191 -10.77 -3.43 -17.87
CA LEU A 191 -11.42 -4.53 -18.58
C LEU A 191 -10.44 -5.38 -19.38
N HIS A 192 -9.40 -4.78 -19.97
CA HIS A 192 -8.32 -5.53 -20.62
C HIS A 192 -7.53 -6.39 -19.61
N PHE A 193 -7.17 -5.85 -18.45
CA PHE A 193 -6.52 -6.64 -17.39
C PHE A 193 -7.41 -7.78 -16.90
N ALA A 194 -8.69 -7.51 -16.65
CA ALA A 194 -9.65 -8.53 -16.24
C ALA A 194 -9.80 -9.65 -17.29
N SER A 195 -9.86 -9.28 -18.58
CA SER A 195 -9.94 -10.23 -19.68
C SER A 195 -8.67 -11.07 -19.80
N GLY A 196 -7.50 -10.44 -19.65
CA GLY A 196 -6.21 -11.14 -19.60
C GLY A 196 -6.16 -12.18 -18.49
N LEU A 197 -6.60 -11.84 -17.28
CA LEU A 197 -6.66 -12.77 -16.15
C LEU A 197 -7.62 -13.94 -16.41
N ALA A 198 -8.79 -13.67 -17.00
CA ALA A 198 -9.77 -14.72 -17.28
C ALA A 198 -9.33 -15.64 -18.43
N LEU A 199 -8.65 -15.11 -19.45
CA LEU A 199 -8.03 -15.89 -20.52
C LEU A 199 -6.85 -16.73 -20.01
N ASP A 200 -6.02 -16.19 -19.12
CA ASP A 200 -4.93 -16.91 -18.46
C ASP A 200 -5.46 -18.10 -17.63
N ALA A 201 -6.52 -17.87 -16.85
CA ALA A 201 -7.20 -18.93 -16.10
C ALA A 201 -7.81 -20.00 -17.02
N ALA A 202 -8.25 -19.61 -18.22
CA ALA A 202 -8.71 -20.51 -19.28
C ALA A 202 -7.56 -21.10 -20.14
N GLN A 203 -6.29 -20.89 -19.76
CA GLN A 203 -5.09 -21.36 -20.45
C GLN A 203 -4.93 -20.86 -21.90
N LYS A 204 -5.54 -19.73 -22.23
CA LYS A 204 -5.43 -19.05 -23.53
C LYS A 204 -4.33 -17.99 -23.49
N PHE A 205 -3.09 -18.42 -23.26
CA PHE A 205 -1.97 -17.53 -22.90
C PHE A 205 -1.64 -16.48 -23.96
N ASP A 206 -1.70 -16.85 -25.25
CA ASP A 206 -1.42 -15.90 -26.33
C ASP A 206 -2.45 -14.76 -26.39
N GLU A 207 -3.74 -15.10 -26.29
CA GLU A 207 -4.83 -14.13 -26.24
C GLU A 207 -4.75 -13.30 -24.94
N ALA A 208 -4.44 -13.94 -23.82
CA ALA A 208 -4.28 -13.27 -22.53
C ALA A 208 -3.20 -12.18 -22.59
N PHE A 209 -2.04 -12.49 -23.18
CA PHE A 209 -0.95 -11.54 -23.30
C PHE A 209 -1.30 -10.33 -24.17
N VAL A 210 -2.08 -10.52 -25.24
CA VAL A 210 -2.57 -9.40 -26.06
C VAL A 210 -3.44 -8.45 -25.21
N HIS A 211 -4.33 -9.00 -24.39
CA HIS A 211 -5.14 -8.19 -23.49
C HIS A 211 -4.28 -7.47 -22.43
N PHE A 212 -3.31 -8.14 -21.81
CA PHE A 212 -2.39 -7.48 -20.89
C PHE A 212 -1.61 -6.35 -21.58
N GLN A 213 -1.11 -6.57 -22.79
CA GLN A 213 -0.39 -5.53 -23.54
C GLN A 213 -1.28 -4.31 -23.82
N GLN A 214 -2.52 -4.52 -24.24
CA GLN A 214 -3.49 -3.45 -24.51
C GLN A 214 -3.86 -2.68 -23.23
N GLY A 215 -4.10 -3.40 -22.13
CA GLY A 215 -4.39 -2.78 -20.82
C GLY A 215 -3.22 -1.93 -20.34
N ASN A 216 -2.01 -2.47 -20.40
CA ASN A 216 -0.77 -1.76 -20.04
C ASN A 216 -0.55 -0.51 -20.91
N GLN A 217 -0.77 -0.60 -22.23
CA GLN A 217 -0.62 0.53 -23.14
C GLN A 217 -1.60 1.66 -22.80
N LEU A 218 -2.87 1.34 -22.53
CA LEU A 218 -3.88 2.32 -22.14
C LEU A 218 -3.56 2.93 -20.77
N ALA A 219 -3.22 2.09 -19.78
CA ALA A 219 -2.85 2.54 -18.45
C ALA A 219 -1.68 3.53 -18.50
N ARG A 220 -0.63 3.22 -19.28
CA ARG A 220 0.51 4.12 -19.48
C ARG A 220 0.14 5.48 -20.07
N GLN A 221 -0.86 5.52 -20.95
CA GLN A 221 -1.34 6.77 -21.56
C GLN A 221 -2.15 7.64 -20.57
N LEU A 222 -2.68 7.04 -19.51
CA LEU A 222 -3.53 7.70 -18.52
C LEU A 222 -2.75 8.26 -17.34
N ILE A 223 -1.50 7.82 -17.15
CA ILE A 223 -0.63 8.30 -16.07
C ILE A 223 -0.35 9.79 -16.26
N ASP A 224 -0.53 10.56 -15.18
CA ASP A 224 -0.04 11.94 -15.11
C ASP A 224 1.46 11.98 -15.46
N PRO A 225 1.90 12.76 -16.45
CA PRO A 225 3.30 12.90 -16.80
C PRO A 225 4.23 13.20 -15.61
N ALA A 226 3.74 13.84 -14.55
CA ALA A 226 4.50 14.10 -13.33
C ALA A 226 4.75 12.85 -12.47
N LEU A 227 3.94 11.80 -12.64
CA LEU A 227 4.03 10.51 -11.95
C LEU A 227 4.60 9.39 -12.84
N ALA A 228 4.87 9.69 -14.11
CA ALA A 228 5.46 8.75 -15.05
C ALA A 228 6.84 8.26 -14.57
N TYR A 229 7.14 6.99 -14.86
CA TYR A 229 8.41 6.40 -14.45
C TYR A 229 9.59 7.05 -15.19
N ASP A 230 10.47 7.72 -14.43
CA ASP A 230 11.71 8.30 -14.92
C ASP A 230 12.89 7.39 -14.55
N ARG A 231 13.40 6.66 -15.57
CA ARG A 231 14.58 5.79 -15.45
C ARG A 231 15.80 6.55 -14.90
N ALA A 232 16.04 7.77 -15.39
CA ALA A 232 17.18 8.56 -14.97
C ALA A 232 17.02 9.07 -13.54
N ALA A 233 15.79 9.39 -13.10
CA ALA A 233 15.53 9.70 -11.69
C ALA A 233 15.76 8.49 -10.78
N MET A 234 15.31 7.30 -11.19
CA MET A 234 15.56 6.07 -10.45
C MET A 234 17.06 5.77 -10.35
N ASP A 235 17.81 5.89 -11.45
CA ASP A 235 19.26 5.72 -11.45
C ASP A 235 19.95 6.69 -10.50
N ARG A 236 19.63 7.99 -10.58
CA ARG A 236 20.18 9.01 -9.66
C ARG A 236 19.86 8.69 -8.19
N MET A 237 18.64 8.24 -7.91
CA MET A 237 18.24 7.86 -6.55
C MET A 237 19.07 6.68 -6.05
N VAL A 238 19.16 5.60 -6.83
CA VAL A 238 19.92 4.41 -6.45
C VAL A 238 21.41 4.70 -6.34
N ASP A 239 21.99 5.45 -7.28
CA ASP A 239 23.39 5.87 -7.22
C ASP A 239 23.68 6.70 -5.97
N GLY A 240 22.78 7.63 -5.62
CA GLY A 240 22.86 8.41 -4.40
C GLY A 240 22.83 7.55 -3.14
N LEU A 241 21.92 6.58 -3.06
CA LEU A 241 21.83 5.64 -1.94
C LEU A 241 23.10 4.77 -1.83
N ILE A 242 23.62 4.24 -2.93
CA ILE A 242 24.83 3.40 -2.95
C ILE A 242 26.08 4.20 -2.58
N ALA A 243 26.18 5.46 -3.02
CA ALA A 243 27.30 6.34 -2.70
C ALA A 243 27.34 6.73 -1.21
N HIS A 244 26.23 6.56 -0.50
CA HIS A 244 26.09 6.94 0.89
C HIS A 244 26.22 5.75 1.82
N VAL A 245 27.31 5.72 2.57
CA VAL A 245 27.49 4.77 3.69
C VAL A 245 27.28 5.56 4.97
N PRO A 246 26.13 5.40 5.67
CA PRO A 246 25.95 6.04 6.96
C PRO A 246 27.05 5.56 7.90
N GLU A 247 27.73 6.47 8.61
CA GLU A 247 28.61 6.05 9.69
C GLU A 247 27.80 5.19 10.65
N GLN A 248 28.29 3.97 10.94
CA GLN A 248 27.76 3.15 12.03
C GLN A 248 28.18 3.78 13.36
N SER A 249 27.65 4.96 13.65
CA SER A 249 28.01 5.77 14.81
C SER A 249 27.46 5.11 16.07
N GLY A 250 28.23 4.20 16.68
CA GLY A 250 28.21 3.84 18.11
C GLY A 250 26.87 3.49 18.78
N ALA A 251 25.77 3.39 18.03
CA ALA A 251 24.41 3.36 18.57
C ALA A 251 24.03 2.01 19.20
N ARG A 252 24.93 1.01 19.16
CA ARG A 252 24.84 -0.16 20.03
C ARG A 252 24.90 0.19 21.53
N GLN A 253 25.21 1.45 21.88
CA GLN A 253 25.22 1.97 23.25
C GLN A 253 24.22 3.11 23.51
N MET A 254 23.06 3.12 22.84
CA MET A 254 21.90 3.75 23.48
C MET A 254 21.28 2.69 24.39
N GLU A 255 21.42 2.88 25.70
CA GLU A 255 20.66 2.15 26.72
C GLU A 255 19.17 2.36 26.43
N ASP A 256 18.58 1.51 25.57
CA ASP A 256 17.12 1.43 25.43
C ASP A 256 16.62 0.78 26.72
N SER A 257 16.22 1.61 27.67
CA SER A 257 15.45 1.23 28.85
C SER A 257 13.99 0.91 28.48
N GLU A 258 13.71 0.41 27.27
CA GLU A 258 12.35 0.22 26.77
C GLU A 258 12.09 -1.22 26.33
N GLU A 259 11.05 -1.82 26.89
CA GLU A 259 10.66 -3.25 26.85
C GLU A 259 10.34 -3.82 25.45
N ARG A 260 10.44 -3.05 24.35
CA ARG A 260 10.02 -3.47 23.00
C ARG A 260 11.19 -3.85 22.09
N SER A 261 11.07 -5.02 21.45
CA SER A 261 12.03 -5.50 20.45
C SER A 261 11.98 -4.65 19.17
N ALA A 262 13.10 -4.57 18.45
CA ALA A 262 13.14 -3.90 17.15
C ALA A 262 12.11 -4.51 16.15
N PRO A 263 11.45 -3.68 15.31
CA PRO A 263 10.56 -4.17 14.27
C PRO A 263 11.28 -5.10 13.29
N ILE A 264 10.52 -6.01 12.69
CA ILE A 264 10.98 -6.86 11.59
C ILE A 264 10.54 -6.20 10.29
N PHE A 265 11.47 -5.76 9.46
CA PHE A 265 11.10 -5.19 8.15
C PHE A 265 11.03 -6.30 7.12
N ILE A 266 10.03 -6.27 6.25
CA ILE A 266 9.88 -7.25 5.15
C ILE A 266 9.82 -6.48 3.85
N CYS A 267 10.71 -6.78 2.92
CA CYS A 267 10.82 -6.11 1.63
C CYS A 267 11.10 -7.08 0.48
N GLY A 268 11.06 -6.55 -0.74
CA GLY A 268 11.36 -7.29 -1.95
C GLY A 268 10.76 -6.63 -3.19
N LEU A 269 11.01 -7.18 -4.37
CA LEU A 269 10.27 -6.75 -5.57
C LEU A 269 8.76 -6.90 -5.33
N PHE A 270 7.96 -5.98 -5.88
CA PHE A 270 6.51 -6.12 -5.82
C PHE A 270 6.09 -7.48 -6.44
N ARG A 271 5.24 -8.27 -5.78
CA ARG A 271 4.88 -9.67 -6.15
C ARG A 271 5.93 -10.77 -5.89
N SER A 272 6.97 -10.49 -5.10
CA SER A 272 7.97 -11.48 -4.67
C SER A 272 7.50 -12.44 -3.56
N GLY A 273 6.33 -12.22 -2.96
CA GLY A 273 5.80 -13.09 -1.89
C GLY A 273 5.86 -12.52 -0.46
N SER A 274 6.19 -11.23 -0.30
CA SER A 274 6.26 -10.54 1.01
C SER A 274 5.01 -10.70 1.89
N THR A 275 3.80 -10.66 1.32
CA THR A 275 2.55 -10.91 2.07
C THR A 275 2.45 -12.33 2.62
N LEU A 276 2.92 -13.34 1.87
CA LEU A 276 2.92 -14.72 2.38
C LEU A 276 3.94 -14.86 3.52
N ALA A 277 5.14 -14.29 3.33
CA ALA A 277 6.18 -14.28 4.36
C ALA A 277 5.67 -13.64 5.66
N GLU A 278 5.08 -12.44 5.57
CA GLU A 278 4.48 -11.76 6.72
C GLU A 278 3.40 -12.60 7.39
N ARG A 279 2.49 -13.20 6.61
CA ARG A 279 1.42 -14.05 7.18
C ARG A 279 1.99 -15.22 7.98
N LEU A 280 3.03 -15.88 7.49
CA LEU A 280 3.64 -17.02 8.19
C LEU A 280 4.42 -16.57 9.43
N ILE A 281 5.16 -15.46 9.35
CA ILE A 281 5.88 -14.87 10.49
C ILE A 281 4.90 -14.38 11.56
N GLY A 282 3.81 -13.70 11.15
CA GLY A 282 2.80 -13.15 12.05
C GLY A 282 1.89 -14.18 12.72
N ARG A 283 2.04 -15.47 12.38
CA ARG A 283 1.42 -16.58 13.15
C ARG A 283 2.19 -16.91 14.42
N HIS A 284 3.43 -16.43 14.54
CA HIS A 284 4.23 -16.63 15.74
C HIS A 284 3.63 -15.83 16.90
N SER A 285 3.44 -16.45 18.07
CA SER A 285 2.77 -15.86 19.25
C SER A 285 3.37 -14.53 19.73
N ARG A 286 4.67 -14.32 19.49
CA ARG A 286 5.45 -13.11 19.83
C ARG A 286 5.54 -12.04 18.72
N VAL A 287 4.88 -12.24 17.57
CA VAL A 287 4.97 -11.31 16.43
C VAL A 287 3.58 -10.90 15.96
N THR A 288 3.37 -9.60 15.84
CA THR A 288 2.16 -9.03 15.24
C THR A 288 2.42 -8.70 13.76
N ALA A 289 1.52 -9.14 12.87
CA ALA A 289 1.52 -8.72 11.47
C ALA A 289 1.07 -7.25 11.35
N GLY A 290 1.99 -6.33 11.00
CA GLY A 290 1.68 -4.90 10.95
C GLY A 290 1.15 -4.42 9.60
N GLY A 291 1.49 -5.12 8.52
CA GLY A 291 1.13 -4.74 7.16
C GLY A 291 2.03 -3.63 6.61
N GLU A 292 1.47 -2.86 5.68
CA GLU A 292 2.19 -1.79 4.96
C GLU A 292 2.10 -0.47 5.72
N HIS A 293 3.19 -0.05 6.35
CA HIS A 293 3.25 1.20 7.12
C HIS A 293 3.90 2.34 6.35
N GLU A 294 3.15 3.43 6.14
CA GLU A 294 3.64 4.64 5.46
C GLU A 294 4.61 5.49 6.30
N SER A 295 4.94 5.10 7.53
CA SER A 295 5.76 5.91 8.44
C SER A 295 7.20 6.09 7.93
N ILE A 296 7.86 5.01 7.52
CA ILE A 296 9.23 5.08 6.99
C ILE A 296 9.31 5.88 5.69
N PRO A 297 8.46 5.64 4.66
CA PRO A 297 8.41 6.49 3.47
C PRO A 297 8.16 7.97 3.78
N ALA A 298 7.23 8.28 4.69
CA ALA A 298 6.92 9.66 5.08
C ALA A 298 8.11 10.34 5.78
N ILE A 299 8.84 9.63 6.65
CA ILE A 299 10.07 10.13 7.25
C ILE A 299 11.12 10.39 6.17
N ALA A 300 11.33 9.44 5.27
CA ALA A 300 12.31 9.56 4.18
C ALA A 300 12.01 10.76 3.27
N ALA A 301 10.74 10.99 2.93
CA ALA A 301 10.30 12.13 2.10
C ALA A 301 10.54 13.49 2.77
N GLY A 302 10.59 13.53 4.12
CA GLY A 302 10.88 14.74 4.89
C GLY A 302 12.37 15.04 5.06
N LEU A 303 13.26 14.18 4.55
CA LEU A 303 14.70 14.28 4.70
C LEU A 303 15.39 14.54 3.36
N PRO A 304 16.58 15.18 3.34
CA PRO A 304 17.42 15.15 2.15
C PRO A 304 17.78 13.70 1.81
N SER A 305 17.76 13.33 0.53
CA SER A 305 18.10 11.98 0.10
C SER A 305 19.46 11.96 -0.58
N PRO A 306 20.46 11.19 -0.10
CA PRO A 306 20.49 10.43 1.17
C PRO A 306 20.79 11.31 2.41
N ALA A 307 20.36 10.89 3.60
CA ALA A 307 20.58 11.61 4.87
C ALA A 307 21.41 10.79 5.87
N THR A 308 22.43 11.45 6.44
CA THR A 308 23.02 11.04 7.74
C THR A 308 22.27 11.75 8.84
N LEU A 309 21.68 11.00 9.77
CA LEU A 309 20.95 11.55 10.89
C LEU A 309 21.85 11.80 12.10
N SER A 310 21.61 12.90 12.81
CA SER A 310 22.19 13.12 14.14
C SER A 310 21.51 12.23 15.19
N SER A 311 22.16 12.01 16.33
CA SER A 311 21.57 11.22 17.43
C SER A 311 20.21 11.76 17.89
N SER A 312 20.01 13.08 17.90
CA SER A 312 18.73 13.67 18.29
C SER A 312 17.64 13.44 17.24
N GLN A 313 17.98 13.51 15.95
CA GLN A 313 17.05 13.18 14.86
C GLN A 313 16.65 11.71 14.91
N ILE A 314 17.60 10.81 15.16
CA ILE A 314 17.34 9.37 15.29
C ILE A 314 16.30 9.13 16.39
N VAL A 315 16.51 9.68 17.60
CA VAL A 315 15.58 9.52 18.73
C VAL A 315 14.20 10.08 18.38
N GLN A 316 14.14 11.29 17.81
CA GLN A 316 12.87 11.92 17.44
C GLN A 316 12.08 11.09 16.43
N LEU A 317 12.72 10.67 15.33
CA LEU A 317 12.07 9.94 14.24
C LEU A 317 11.71 8.51 14.64
N ARG A 318 12.53 7.87 15.48
CA ARG A 318 12.22 6.58 16.10
C ARG A 318 10.96 6.67 16.96
N ASN A 319 10.86 7.70 17.80
CA ASN A 319 9.69 7.90 18.67
C ASN A 319 8.43 8.23 17.86
N GLN A 320 8.57 8.96 16.75
CA GLN A 320 7.47 9.19 15.82
C GLN A 320 6.94 7.85 15.26
N TYR A 321 7.82 7.00 14.72
CA TYR A 321 7.44 5.67 14.24
C TYR A 321 6.79 4.83 15.33
N ARG A 322 7.41 4.73 16.52
CA ARG A 322 6.88 3.96 17.66
C ARG A 322 5.48 4.43 18.05
N SER A 323 5.26 5.74 18.14
CA SER A 323 3.94 6.30 18.49
C SER A 323 2.85 5.93 17.47
N GLU A 324 3.16 5.87 16.17
CA GLU A 324 2.20 5.45 15.16
C GLU A 324 1.87 3.96 15.28
N ILE A 325 2.90 3.12 15.52
CA ILE A 325 2.72 1.68 15.75
C ILE A 325 1.91 1.42 17.02
N ASP A 326 2.20 2.12 18.12
CA ASP A 326 1.49 1.95 19.39
C ASP A 326 0.01 2.31 19.28
N ALA A 327 -0.33 3.29 18.46
CA ALA A 327 -1.72 3.68 18.21
C ALA A 327 -2.48 2.62 17.38
N ALA A 328 -1.81 1.97 16.43
CA ALA A 328 -2.40 0.93 15.59
C ALA A 328 -2.40 -0.46 16.26
N PHE A 329 -1.36 -0.76 17.04
CA PHE A 329 -1.07 -2.06 17.63
C PHE A 329 -0.61 -1.91 19.09
N PRO A 330 -1.50 -1.50 20.01
CA PRO A 330 -1.13 -1.17 21.39
C PRO A 330 -0.52 -2.35 22.15
N ASP A 331 -0.93 -3.58 21.85
CA ASP A 331 -0.49 -4.79 22.56
C ASP A 331 0.69 -5.52 21.89
N ALA A 332 1.23 -4.99 20.77
CA ALA A 332 2.30 -5.66 20.04
C ALA A 332 3.66 -5.56 20.76
N SER A 333 4.25 -6.71 21.11
CA SER A 333 5.61 -6.79 21.65
C SER A 333 6.71 -6.66 20.59
N ARG A 334 6.41 -7.13 19.38
CA ARG A 334 7.25 -7.06 18.19
C ARG A 334 6.34 -7.05 16.97
N ILE A 335 6.59 -6.16 16.03
CA ILE A 335 5.76 -5.98 14.85
C ILE A 335 6.56 -6.25 13.57
N THR A 336 5.87 -6.66 12.52
CA THR A 336 6.39 -6.64 11.15
C THR A 336 5.97 -5.36 10.44
N ASP A 337 6.90 -4.68 9.78
CA ASP A 337 6.61 -3.62 8.81
C ASP A 337 6.94 -4.18 7.43
N LYS A 338 5.89 -4.61 6.73
CA LYS A 338 6.01 -5.23 5.41
C LYS A 338 5.63 -4.22 4.36
N ARG A 339 6.60 -3.75 3.60
CA ARG A 339 6.37 -3.09 2.32
C ARG A 339 7.37 -3.56 1.28
N PRO A 340 6.94 -3.90 0.05
CA PRO A 340 7.88 -4.29 -1.00
C PRO A 340 9.02 -3.28 -1.17
N ASP A 341 8.68 -1.99 -1.23
CA ASP A 341 9.60 -0.86 -1.44
C ASP A 341 10.49 -0.48 -0.23
N ASN A 342 10.35 -1.15 0.93
CA ASN A 342 11.24 -0.90 2.09
C ASN A 342 12.74 -1.13 1.77
N PHE A 343 13.07 -1.83 0.67
CA PHE A 343 14.44 -1.95 0.19
C PHE A 343 15.09 -0.59 -0.16
N LEU A 344 14.30 0.42 -0.54
CA LEU A 344 14.76 1.79 -0.78
C LEU A 344 15.17 2.51 0.51
N HIS A 345 14.72 2.00 1.66
CA HIS A 345 14.84 2.66 2.95
C HIS A 345 15.73 1.91 3.94
N ILE A 346 16.40 0.83 3.54
CA ILE A 346 17.22 0.01 4.45
C ILE A 346 18.26 0.85 5.19
N GLY A 347 18.97 1.76 4.51
CA GLY A 347 19.93 2.65 5.16
C GLY A 347 19.31 3.53 6.26
N LEU A 348 18.10 4.05 6.06
CA LEU A 348 17.35 4.81 7.06
C LEU A 348 16.85 3.90 8.20
N ILE A 349 16.27 2.76 7.85
CA ILE A 349 15.79 1.75 8.80
C ILE A 349 16.91 1.35 9.76
N LYS A 350 18.14 1.11 9.26
CA LYS A 350 19.28 0.72 10.09
C LYS A 350 19.84 1.87 10.93
N GLN A 351 19.66 3.13 10.52
CA GLN A 351 19.95 4.28 11.39
C GLN A 351 18.94 4.39 12.54
N LEU A 352 17.65 4.21 12.25
CA LEU A 352 16.58 4.29 13.25
C LEU A 352 16.56 3.08 14.18
N PHE A 353 16.74 1.88 13.65
CA PHE A 353 16.68 0.60 14.35
C PHE A 353 17.91 -0.25 14.00
N PRO A 354 19.05 -0.02 14.68
CA PRO A 354 20.28 -0.75 14.40
C PRO A 354 20.16 -2.27 14.52
N ASP A 355 19.27 -2.77 15.37
CA ASP A 355 19.06 -4.21 15.57
C ASP A 355 17.88 -4.78 14.77
N ALA A 356 17.26 -3.98 13.88
CA ALA A 356 16.19 -4.47 13.03
C ALA A 356 16.71 -5.53 12.05
N LYS A 357 15.98 -6.64 11.99
CA LYS A 357 16.14 -7.70 10.99
C LYS A 357 15.27 -7.40 9.77
N ILE A 358 15.77 -7.76 8.60
CA ILE A 358 15.15 -7.47 7.30
C ILE A 358 14.93 -8.80 6.58
N ILE A 359 13.67 -9.18 6.39
CA ILE A 359 13.30 -10.30 5.53
C ILE A 359 13.23 -9.80 4.09
N HIS A 360 14.14 -10.29 3.24
CA HIS A 360 14.17 -9.98 1.83
C HIS A 360 13.55 -11.14 1.03
N THR A 361 12.35 -10.91 0.54
CA THR A 361 11.62 -11.91 -0.25
C THR A 361 12.07 -11.92 -1.71
N ARG A 362 12.36 -13.11 -2.22
CA ARG A 362 12.81 -13.36 -3.59
C ARG A 362 11.89 -14.40 -4.25
N ARG A 363 11.78 -14.32 -5.57
CA ARG A 363 11.04 -15.26 -6.41
C ARG A 363 11.75 -15.37 -7.75
N ASN A 364 11.52 -16.44 -8.51
CA ASN A 364 11.95 -16.50 -9.90
C ASN A 364 11.63 -15.18 -10.63
N LEU A 365 12.67 -14.57 -11.19
CA LEU A 365 12.61 -13.19 -11.65
C LEU A 365 11.63 -13.01 -12.83
N LEU A 366 11.55 -13.98 -13.74
CA LEU A 366 10.62 -13.94 -14.88
C LEU A 366 9.17 -14.07 -14.42
N ASP A 367 8.90 -14.95 -13.45
CA ASP A 367 7.58 -15.06 -12.83
C ASP A 367 7.19 -13.78 -12.08
N ASN A 368 8.16 -13.14 -11.42
CA ASN A 368 7.94 -11.88 -10.73
C ASN A 368 7.60 -10.76 -11.73
N ILE A 369 8.38 -10.61 -12.81
CA ILE A 369 8.15 -9.59 -13.84
C ILE A 369 6.77 -9.75 -14.47
N LEU A 370 6.38 -10.97 -14.85
CA LEU A 370 5.04 -11.22 -15.37
C LEU A 370 3.95 -10.91 -14.34
N SER A 371 4.18 -11.24 -13.07
CA SER A 371 3.23 -10.94 -12.01
C SER A 371 3.03 -9.44 -11.79
N ILE A 372 4.05 -8.63 -12.04
CA ILE A 372 3.96 -7.16 -12.05
C ILE A 372 3.18 -6.74 -13.32
N TYR A 373 3.64 -7.17 -14.49
CA TYR A 373 3.07 -6.77 -15.78
C TYR A 373 1.59 -7.12 -15.98
N PHE A 374 1.08 -8.14 -15.27
CA PHE A 374 -0.32 -8.57 -15.36
C PHE A 374 -1.25 -7.88 -14.35
N LEU A 375 -0.74 -6.89 -13.60
CA LEU A 375 -1.53 -6.16 -12.61
C LEU A 375 -1.79 -4.71 -13.06
N TYR A 376 -3.03 -4.26 -12.86
CA TYR A 376 -3.36 -2.84 -13.03
C TYR A 376 -2.99 -2.07 -11.76
N PHE A 377 -2.12 -1.06 -11.89
CA PHE A 377 -1.56 -0.31 -10.77
C PHE A 377 -2.20 1.05 -10.49
N ALA A 378 -3.23 1.47 -11.24
CA ALA A 378 -3.67 2.87 -11.25
C ALA A 378 -2.43 3.81 -11.25
N ASP A 379 -2.29 4.68 -10.25
CA ASP A 379 -1.16 5.63 -10.12
C ASP A 379 0.01 5.12 -9.25
N GLY A 380 -0.04 3.89 -8.72
CA GLY A 380 0.87 3.46 -7.64
C GLY A 380 2.26 2.98 -8.08
N ILE A 381 2.35 2.25 -9.20
CA ILE A 381 3.59 1.58 -9.64
C ILE A 381 3.76 1.80 -11.16
N SER A 382 4.19 3.00 -11.54
CA SER A 382 4.19 3.44 -12.95
C SER A 382 5.17 2.67 -13.85
N TYR A 383 6.23 2.09 -13.30
CA TYR A 383 7.13 1.20 -14.08
C TYR A 383 6.45 -0.13 -14.48
N GLY A 384 5.36 -0.51 -13.81
CA GLY A 384 4.72 -1.82 -13.98
C GLY A 384 4.03 -2.02 -15.33
N PHE A 385 3.85 -0.95 -16.11
CA PHE A 385 3.11 -0.97 -17.37
C PHE A 385 3.96 -1.22 -18.62
N ASP A 386 5.27 -1.40 -18.47
CA ASP A 386 6.19 -1.60 -19.59
C ASP A 386 7.29 -2.59 -19.19
N LEU A 387 7.51 -3.64 -20.00
CA LEU A 387 8.46 -4.70 -19.66
C LEU A 387 9.90 -4.18 -19.57
N ASP A 388 10.29 -3.21 -20.40
CA ASP A 388 11.64 -2.64 -20.35
C ASP A 388 11.81 -1.77 -19.10
N ASP A 389 10.76 -1.03 -18.69
CA ASP A 389 10.75 -0.27 -17.44
C ASP A 389 10.83 -1.19 -16.21
N ILE A 390 10.13 -2.33 -16.21
CA ILE A 390 10.25 -3.33 -15.15
C ILE A 390 11.69 -3.90 -15.11
N VAL A 391 12.26 -4.28 -16.26
CA VAL A 391 13.64 -4.79 -16.33
C VAL A 391 14.66 -3.76 -15.84
N HIS A 392 14.47 -2.49 -16.21
CA HIS A 392 15.29 -1.40 -15.69
C HIS A 392 15.21 -1.31 -14.16
N TYR A 393 13.98 -1.26 -13.62
CA TYR A 393 13.75 -1.18 -12.18
C TYR A 393 14.38 -2.36 -11.42
N VAL A 394 14.26 -3.58 -11.95
CA VAL A 394 14.87 -4.80 -11.41
C VAL A 394 16.39 -4.67 -11.30
N ARG A 395 17.06 -4.12 -12.32
CA ARG A 395 18.52 -3.91 -12.27
C ARG A 395 18.91 -2.88 -11.21
N CYS A 396 18.15 -1.79 -11.09
CA CYS A 396 18.36 -0.80 -10.03
C CYS A 396 18.18 -1.43 -8.64
N TYR A 397 17.13 -2.24 -8.48
CA TYR A 397 16.85 -3.01 -7.28
C TYR A 397 17.99 -3.96 -6.90
N ASP A 398 18.48 -4.76 -7.85
CA ASP A 398 19.54 -5.74 -7.59
C ASP A 398 20.84 -5.07 -7.17
N ARG A 399 21.23 -3.99 -7.87
CA ARG A 399 22.40 -3.17 -7.50
C ARG A 399 22.29 -2.65 -6.07
N LEU A 400 21.11 -2.15 -5.71
CA LEU A 400 20.88 -1.58 -4.39
C LEU A 400 20.87 -2.66 -3.29
N MET A 401 20.22 -3.80 -3.54
CA MET A 401 20.23 -4.92 -2.59
C MET A 401 21.62 -5.52 -2.41
N GLN A 402 22.45 -5.58 -3.45
CA GLN A 402 23.86 -5.97 -3.32
C GLN A 402 24.63 -5.02 -2.39
N HIS A 403 24.44 -3.71 -2.56
CA HIS A 403 25.02 -2.71 -1.67
C HIS A 403 24.58 -2.91 -0.21
N TRP A 404 23.28 -3.13 0.04
CA TRP A 404 22.79 -3.37 1.39
C TRP A 404 23.33 -4.66 2.01
N ARG A 405 23.48 -5.74 1.24
CA ARG A 405 24.11 -6.98 1.73
C ARG A 405 25.57 -6.79 2.15
N LEU A 406 26.31 -5.92 1.46
CA LEU A 406 27.69 -5.60 1.85
C LEU A 406 27.75 -4.86 3.20
N LEU A 407 26.75 -4.05 3.53
CA LEU A 407 26.71 -3.27 4.78
C LEU A 407 26.02 -3.99 5.95
N TYR A 408 24.97 -4.77 5.66
CA TYR A 408 24.02 -5.30 6.65
C TYR A 408 23.71 -6.79 6.44
N GLY A 409 24.60 -7.55 5.81
CA GLY A 409 24.35 -8.94 5.43
C GLY A 409 23.94 -9.87 6.58
N GLU A 410 24.38 -9.63 7.80
CA GLU A 410 23.98 -10.41 8.99
C GLU A 410 22.52 -10.15 9.44
N ASP A 411 21.93 -9.06 8.98
CA ASP A 411 20.56 -8.66 9.31
C ASP A 411 19.58 -8.86 8.15
N ILE A 412 20.08 -9.14 6.94
CA ILE A 412 19.26 -9.40 5.75
C ILE A 412 19.11 -10.90 5.55
N ILE A 413 17.87 -11.37 5.69
CA ILE A 413 17.49 -12.78 5.63
C ILE A 413 16.76 -12.99 4.30
N ASP A 414 17.41 -13.67 3.36
CA ASP A 414 16.79 -14.02 2.08
C ASP A 414 15.74 -15.12 2.29
N LEU A 415 14.51 -14.87 1.84
CA LEU A 415 13.41 -15.82 1.83
C LEU A 415 13.00 -16.08 0.38
N ASP A 416 13.28 -17.28 -0.10
CA ASP A 416 12.89 -17.73 -1.43
C ASP A 416 11.43 -18.22 -1.42
N TYR A 417 10.57 -17.53 -2.17
CA TYR A 417 9.16 -17.86 -2.34
C TYR A 417 8.95 -19.24 -2.95
N ASP A 418 9.73 -19.61 -3.96
CA ASP A 418 9.56 -20.88 -4.66
C ASP A 418 9.95 -22.04 -3.73
N ALA A 419 11.01 -21.89 -2.92
CA ALA A 419 11.35 -22.84 -1.87
C ALA A 419 10.27 -22.89 -0.76
N LEU A 420 9.75 -21.73 -0.36
CA LEU A 420 8.71 -21.62 0.67
C LEU A 420 7.42 -22.36 0.28
N VAL A 421 7.03 -22.29 -1.00
CA VAL A 421 5.84 -23.01 -1.50
C VAL A 421 6.06 -24.53 -1.49
N GLN A 422 7.29 -25.00 -1.75
CA GLN A 422 7.62 -26.43 -1.80
C GLN A 422 7.78 -27.05 -0.41
N ASP A 423 8.48 -26.37 0.50
CA ASP A 423 8.73 -26.84 1.86
C ASP A 423 8.62 -25.67 2.87
N PRO A 424 7.39 -25.32 3.28
CA PRO A 424 7.16 -24.22 4.21
C PRO A 424 7.87 -24.39 5.55
N GLU A 425 7.93 -25.62 6.07
CA GLU A 425 8.52 -25.90 7.38
C GLU A 425 10.02 -25.65 7.37
N MET A 426 10.73 -26.19 6.37
CA MET A 426 12.18 -26.02 6.26
C MET A 426 12.57 -24.55 6.16
N VAL A 427 11.89 -23.78 5.29
CA VAL A 427 12.17 -22.35 5.11
C VAL A 427 11.82 -21.55 6.37
N MET A 428 10.65 -21.79 6.97
CA MET A 428 10.23 -21.03 8.15
C MET A 428 11.06 -21.34 9.39
N ARG A 429 11.60 -22.56 9.55
CA ARG A 429 12.56 -22.86 10.61
C ARG A 429 13.82 -22.00 10.50
N ALA A 430 14.36 -21.86 9.29
CA ALA A 430 15.53 -21.01 9.05
C ALA A 430 15.23 -19.53 9.32
N VAL A 431 14.08 -19.03 8.83
CA VAL A 431 13.63 -17.64 9.04
C VAL A 431 13.44 -17.34 10.53
N LEU A 432 12.71 -18.18 11.27
CA LEU A 432 12.48 -17.96 12.70
C LEU A 432 13.78 -18.03 13.50
N SER A 433 14.68 -18.94 13.17
CA SER A 433 16.01 -19.01 13.79
C SER A 433 16.80 -17.72 13.58
N ALA A 434 16.78 -17.14 12.37
CA ALA A 434 17.49 -15.89 12.08
C ALA A 434 16.82 -14.65 12.72
N LEU A 435 15.55 -14.77 13.11
CA LEU A 435 14.79 -13.76 13.86
C LEU A 435 14.89 -13.92 15.38
N ASP A 436 15.65 -14.89 15.89
CA ASP A 436 15.73 -15.25 17.31
C ASP A 436 14.37 -15.66 17.91
N LEU A 437 13.56 -16.35 17.09
CA LEU A 437 12.24 -16.87 17.46
C LEU A 437 12.27 -18.40 17.59
N PRO A 438 11.67 -18.99 18.64
CA PRO A 438 11.52 -20.43 18.73
C PRO A 438 10.61 -20.93 17.62
N TRP A 439 10.73 -22.22 17.30
CA TRP A 439 9.83 -22.85 16.35
C TRP A 439 8.41 -22.94 16.92
N GLU A 440 7.42 -22.50 16.14
CA GLU A 440 6.00 -22.71 16.39
C GLU A 440 5.36 -23.31 15.14
N GLU A 441 4.65 -24.44 15.28
CA GLU A 441 4.09 -25.19 14.14
C GLU A 441 3.14 -24.36 13.28
N ASP A 442 2.42 -23.42 13.89
CA ASP A 442 1.50 -22.54 13.18
C ASP A 442 2.21 -21.69 12.11
N CYS A 443 3.51 -21.40 12.27
CA CYS A 443 4.29 -20.62 11.31
C CYS A 443 4.55 -21.34 9.99
N ALA A 444 4.34 -22.66 9.89
CA ALA A 444 4.38 -23.41 8.63
C ALA A 444 2.98 -23.71 8.06
N ARG A 445 1.91 -23.34 8.77
CA ARG A 445 0.55 -23.62 8.30
C ARG A 445 0.17 -22.66 7.18
N THR A 446 0.12 -23.21 5.98
CA THR A 446 -0.30 -22.51 4.76
C THR A 446 -1.82 -22.58 4.54
N SER A 447 -2.53 -23.30 5.42
CA SER A 447 -3.98 -23.36 5.43
C SER A 447 -4.58 -21.98 5.65
N ASN A 448 -5.70 -21.76 4.98
CA ASN A 448 -6.26 -20.44 4.83
C ASN A 448 -7.22 -20.16 6.01
N ASP A 449 -6.70 -19.55 7.06
CA ASP A 449 -7.53 -19.07 8.16
C ASP A 449 -8.30 -17.81 7.71
N ASN A 450 -9.50 -17.59 8.25
CA ASN A 450 -10.39 -16.44 7.95
C ASN A 450 -9.80 -15.06 8.31
N ALA A 451 -8.48 -14.94 8.52
CA ALA A 451 -7.82 -13.68 8.78
C ALA A 451 -7.96 -12.73 7.58
N ALA A 452 -8.10 -11.44 7.88
CA ALA A 452 -8.20 -10.41 6.86
C ALA A 452 -6.88 -10.32 6.06
N VAL A 453 -6.96 -10.20 4.73
CA VAL A 453 -5.78 -10.11 3.85
C VAL A 453 -5.89 -8.88 2.97
N LYS A 454 -5.16 -7.83 3.33
CA LYS A 454 -5.09 -6.57 2.56
C LYS A 454 -3.99 -6.65 1.52
N THR A 455 -4.35 -6.97 0.28
CA THR A 455 -3.40 -7.00 -0.85
C THR A 455 -4.16 -6.95 -2.17
N ALA A 456 -3.52 -6.42 -3.21
CA ALA A 456 -4.06 -6.36 -4.58
C ALA A 456 -4.41 -7.74 -5.18
N SER A 457 -4.11 -8.85 -4.50
CA SER A 457 -4.48 -10.21 -4.89
C SER A 457 -5.14 -11.00 -3.77
N SER A 458 -5.93 -10.35 -2.91
CA SER A 458 -6.63 -10.93 -1.75
C SER A 458 -7.21 -12.33 -2.05
N TRP A 459 -7.93 -12.49 -3.16
CA TRP A 459 -8.51 -13.77 -3.57
C TRP A 459 -7.49 -14.83 -4.01
N HIS A 460 -6.40 -14.44 -4.66
CA HIS A 460 -5.33 -15.37 -5.06
C HIS A 460 -4.59 -15.95 -3.84
N VAL A 461 -4.27 -15.10 -2.85
CA VAL A 461 -3.61 -15.53 -1.61
C VAL A 461 -4.55 -16.39 -0.74
N ARG A 462 -5.85 -16.42 -1.07
CA ARG A 462 -6.85 -17.30 -0.43
C ARG A 462 -7.02 -18.66 -1.10
N LYS A 463 -6.48 -18.89 -2.29
CA LYS A 463 -6.40 -20.27 -2.81
C LYS A 463 -5.32 -21.03 -2.03
N PRO A 464 -5.45 -22.36 -1.83
CA PRO A 464 -4.38 -23.17 -1.28
C PRO A 464 -3.08 -22.89 -2.04
N LEU A 465 -1.96 -22.74 -1.31
CA LEU A 465 -0.65 -22.58 -1.95
C LEU A 465 -0.45 -23.73 -2.94
N ASN A 466 -0.14 -23.35 -4.16
CA ASN A 466 0.16 -24.26 -5.23
C ASN A 466 1.32 -23.69 -6.03
N ASP A 467 2.02 -24.59 -6.69
CA ASP A 467 3.15 -24.31 -7.56
C ASP A 467 2.74 -23.61 -8.87
N ARG A 468 1.45 -23.33 -9.14
CA ARG A 468 1.01 -22.71 -10.41
C ARG A 468 1.61 -21.33 -10.65
N SER A 469 2.03 -20.66 -9.58
CA SER A 469 2.72 -19.37 -9.67
C SER A 469 4.21 -19.53 -9.97
N SER A 470 4.81 -20.65 -9.63
CA SER A 470 6.22 -20.97 -9.84
C SER A 470 6.41 -21.60 -11.22
N GLY A 471 7.18 -20.96 -12.09
CA GLY A 471 7.38 -21.40 -13.46
C GLY A 471 6.28 -21.01 -14.45
N ARG A 472 5.34 -20.14 -14.06
CA ARG A 472 4.27 -19.61 -14.92
C ARG A 472 4.81 -18.95 -16.18
N TRP A 473 5.99 -18.33 -16.10
CA TRP A 473 6.63 -17.66 -17.23
C TRP A 473 6.85 -18.56 -18.43
N ARG A 474 6.94 -19.89 -18.24
CA ARG A 474 7.08 -20.85 -19.33
C ARG A 474 5.87 -20.85 -20.27
N ASN A 475 4.67 -20.53 -19.76
CA ASN A 475 3.46 -20.37 -20.57
C ASN A 475 3.51 -19.15 -21.49
N TYR A 476 4.40 -18.20 -21.19
CA TYR A 476 4.63 -16.95 -21.90
C TYR A 476 6.05 -16.85 -22.47
N ALA A 477 6.73 -17.99 -22.65
CA ALA A 477 8.16 -18.01 -22.98
C ALA A 477 8.46 -17.19 -24.25
N ARG A 478 7.63 -17.33 -25.28
CA ARG A 478 7.76 -16.58 -26.55
C ARG A 478 7.67 -15.07 -26.34
N GLN A 479 6.73 -14.62 -25.51
CA GLN A 479 6.51 -13.21 -25.22
C GLN A 479 7.61 -12.64 -24.30
N MET A 480 8.26 -13.50 -23.51
CA MET A 480 9.29 -13.12 -22.54
C MET A 480 10.72 -13.25 -23.09
N ASP A 481 10.92 -13.64 -24.35
CA ASP A 481 12.26 -13.86 -24.90
C ASP A 481 13.13 -12.59 -24.88
N ASP A 482 12.54 -11.42 -25.12
CA ASP A 482 13.26 -10.13 -25.07
C ASP A 482 13.66 -9.76 -23.64
N VAL A 483 12.74 -9.96 -22.69
CA VAL A 483 13.01 -9.75 -21.25
C VAL A 483 14.13 -10.68 -20.79
N ARG A 484 14.11 -11.95 -21.20
CA ARG A 484 15.17 -12.92 -20.88
C ARG A 484 16.52 -12.47 -21.41
N ARG A 485 16.57 -12.02 -22.67
CA ARG A 485 17.81 -11.49 -23.27
C ARG A 485 18.29 -10.23 -22.55
N ALA A 486 17.37 -9.36 -22.14
CA ALA A 486 17.71 -8.15 -21.40
C ALA A 486 18.25 -8.45 -20.01
N LEU A 487 17.71 -9.43 -19.28
CA LEU A 487 18.21 -9.77 -17.94
C LEU A 487 19.59 -10.43 -17.96
N GLY A 488 19.95 -11.16 -19.02
CA GLY A 488 21.25 -11.83 -19.11
C GLY A 488 21.51 -12.75 -17.91
N ASP A 489 22.70 -12.63 -17.30
CA ASP A 489 23.13 -13.43 -16.15
C ASP A 489 22.28 -13.21 -14.88
N ALA A 490 21.48 -12.14 -14.80
CA ALA A 490 20.61 -11.85 -13.65
C ALA A 490 19.45 -12.86 -13.50
N ILE A 491 19.26 -13.77 -14.46
CA ILE A 491 18.26 -14.84 -14.38
C ILE A 491 18.71 -15.97 -13.43
N GLU A 492 20.01 -16.12 -13.21
CA GLU A 492 20.60 -17.27 -12.47
C GLU A 492 21.07 -16.92 -11.04
N ALA A 493 21.03 -15.65 -10.66
CA ALA A 493 21.47 -15.14 -9.35
C ALA A 493 20.32 -15.01 -8.34
#